data_AF-A0A351TPS1-F1
#
_entry.id   AF-A0A351TPS1-F1
#
_cell.length_a   1.000
_cell.length_b   1.000
_cell.length_c   1.000
_cell.angle_alpha   90.00
_cell.angle_beta   90.00
_cell.angle_gamma   90.00
#
_symmetry.space_group_name_H-M   'P 1'
#
loop_
_entity.id
_entity.type
_entity.pdbx_description
1 polymer ?
#
loop_
_entity_poly.entity_id
_entity_poly.type
_entity_poly.pdbx_seq_one_letter_code
_entity_poly.pdbx_strand_id
1 'polypeptide(L)' 'YVYGIGRTTSNKILKEAGVNPDTRVRNVTDDEVKRISEAIEKLNVTVEGDLRREVALNI' A
#
# COMPACT_ATOMS: atom_id res chain seq x y z
N TYR A 1 -2.75 9.03 5.94
CA TYR A 1 -1.56 8.46 6.60
C TYR A 1 -1.97 7.11 7.14
N VAL A 2 -1.53 6.05 6.48
CA VAL A 2 -1.84 4.67 6.87
C VAL A 2 -0.82 4.25 7.92
N TYR A 3 -1.27 3.98 9.16
CA TYR A 3 -0.39 3.43 10.18
C TYR A 3 0.11 2.04 9.73
N GLY A 4 1.39 1.74 9.96
CA GLY A 4 2.04 0.51 9.49
C GLY A 4 2.75 0.62 8.14
N ILE A 5 2.47 1.64 7.31
CA ILE A 5 3.26 1.92 6.09
C ILE A 5 4.24 3.06 6.37
N GLY A 6 5.47 2.71 6.73
CA GLY A 6 6.59 3.66 6.82
C GLY A 6 7.15 4.05 5.45
N ARG A 7 8.01 5.09 5.41
CA ARG A 7 8.68 5.55 4.17
C ARG A 7 9.37 4.42 3.39
N THR A 8 10.02 3.49 4.09
CA THR A 8 10.70 2.33 3.49
C THR A 8 9.72 1.40 2.79
N THR A 9 8.59 1.10 3.41
CA THR A 9 7.55 0.24 2.84
C THR A 9 6.83 0.93 1.68
N SER A 10 6.51 2.22 1.81
CA SER A 10 5.95 3.02 0.71
C SER A 10 6.85 3.00 -0.53
N ASN A 11 8.15 3.21 -0.35
CA ASN A 11 9.10 3.19 -1.46
C ASN A 11 9.20 1.81 -2.13
N LYS A 12 9.09 0.72 -1.35
CA LYS A 12 9.05 -0.65 -1.91
C LYS A 12 7.79 -0.88 -2.74
N ILE A 13 6.62 -0.49 -2.22
CA ILE A 13 5.34 -0.61 -2.92
C ILE A 13 5.36 0.19 -4.22
N LEU A 14 5.82 1.45 -4.16
CA LEU A 14 5.89 2.32 -5.34
C LEU A 14 6.87 1.79 -6.39
N LYS A 15 8.01 1.24 -5.96
CA LYS A 15 8.98 0.58 -6.85
C LYS A 15 8.40 -0.67 -7.51
N GLU A 16 7.66 -1.49 -6.77
CA GLU A 16 7.01 -2.69 -7.29
C GLU A 16 5.86 -2.36 -8.24
N ALA A 17 5.05 -1.35 -7.91
CA ALA A 17 3.97 -0.85 -8.74
C ALA A 17 4.46 -0.09 -9.99
N GLY A 18 5.76 0.26 -10.04
CA GLY A 18 6.36 1.07 -11.10
C GLY A 18 5.88 2.52 -11.10
N VAL A 19 5.43 3.03 -9.95
CA VAL A 19 4.92 4.39 -9.79
C VAL A 19 6.01 5.27 -9.20
N ASN A 20 6.20 6.45 -9.77
CA ASN A 20 7.21 7.37 -9.27
C ASN A 20 6.76 7.94 -7.90
N PRO A 21 7.59 7.83 -6.84
CA PRO A 21 7.27 8.38 -5.52
C PRO A 21 7.14 9.91 -5.46
N ASP A 22 7.73 10.62 -6.42
CA ASP A 22 7.56 12.08 -6.57
C ASP A 22 6.26 12.47 -7.28
N THR A 23 5.52 11.51 -7.84
CA THR A 23 4.22 11.76 -8.44
C THR A 23 3.24 12.18 -7.36
N ARG A 24 2.69 13.39 -7.49
CA ARG A 24 1.61 13.86 -6.62
C ARG A 24 0.40 12.95 -6.75
N VAL A 25 -0.28 12.69 -5.64
CA VAL A 25 -1.52 11.87 -5.56
C VAL A 25 -2.57 12.28 -6.60
N ARG A 26 -2.66 13.57 -6.93
CA ARG A 26 -3.58 14.09 -7.96
C ARG A 26 -3.25 13.66 -9.41
N ASN A 27 -1.99 13.32 -9.66
CA ASN A 27 -1.49 12.90 -10.97
C ASN A 27 -1.39 11.37 -11.09
N VAL A 28 -1.73 10.64 -10.02
CA VAL A 28 -1.78 9.18 -10.05
C VAL A 28 -3.03 8.77 -10.81
N THR A 29 -2.84 7.94 -11.84
CA THR A 29 -3.91 7.40 -12.67
C THR A 29 -4.55 6.18 -12.00
N ASP A 30 -5.80 5.86 -12.35
CA ASP A 30 -6.52 4.70 -11.77
C ASP A 30 -5.78 3.37 -12.01
N ASP A 31 -5.04 3.25 -13.13
CA ASP A 31 -4.20 2.09 -13.42
C ASP A 31 -3.01 1.98 -12.44
N GLU A 32 -2.38 3.10 -12.10
CA GLU A 32 -1.32 3.15 -11.09
C GLU A 32 -1.86 2.82 -9.70
N VAL A 33 -3.08 3.28 -9.37
CA VAL A 33 -3.75 2.91 -8.11
C VAL A 33 -3.98 1.39 -8.05
N LYS A 34 -4.43 0.76 -9.13
CA LYS A 34 -4.57 -0.70 -9.19
C LYS A 34 -3.23 -1.43 -8.96
N ARG A 35 -2.17 -1.00 -9.66
CA ARG A 35 -0.84 -1.60 -9.49
C ARG A 35 -0.30 -1.44 -8.07
N ILE A 36 -0.57 -0.31 -7.42
CA ILE A 36 -0.20 -0.09 -6.02
C ILE A 36 -0.94 -1.07 -5.12
N SER A 37 -2.24 -1.27 -5.30
CA SER A 37 -3.02 -2.25 -4.52
C SER A 37 -2.51 -3.69 -4.72
N GLU A 38 -2.25 -4.10 -5.96
CA GLU A 38 -1.68 -5.42 -6.27
C GLU A 38 -0.27 -5.59 -5.66
N ALA A 39 0.55 -4.54 -5.69
CA ALA A 39 1.87 -4.54 -5.06
C ALA A 39 1.78 -4.66 -3.53
N ILE A 40 0.80 -4.02 -2.90
CA ILE A 40 0.55 -4.13 -1.45
C ILE A 40 0.19 -5.57 -1.07
N GLU A 41 -0.72 -6.20 -1.82
CA GLU A 41 -1.10 -7.61 -1.63
C GLU A 41 0.10 -8.55 -1.85
N LYS A 42 0.85 -8.37 -2.95
CA LYS A 42 2.05 -9.19 -3.25
C LYS A 42 3.15 -9.07 -2.21
N LEU A 43 3.41 -7.86 -1.72
CA LEU A 43 4.43 -7.62 -0.71
C LEU A 43 3.98 -8.07 0.69
N ASN A 44 2.75 -8.60 0.81
CA ASN A 44 2.11 -9.01 2.06
C ASN A 44 2.29 -7.95 3.15
N VAL A 45 2.23 -6.67 2.75
CA VAL A 45 2.43 -5.56 3.66
C VAL A 45 1.21 -5.55 4.57
N THR A 46 1.41 -5.95 5.82
CA THR A 46 0.38 -5.93 6.85
C THR A 46 -0.01 -4.47 7.12
N VAL A 47 -0.96 -3.98 6.34
CA VAL A 47 -1.61 -2.71 6.61
C VAL A 47 -2.46 -2.91 7.85
N GLU A 48 -2.43 -1.96 8.79
CA GLU A 48 -3.17 -2.06 10.05
C GLU A 48 -4.68 -2.32 9.87
N GLY A 49 -5.22 -2.08 8.66
CA GLY A 49 -6.58 -2.47 8.28
C GLY A 49 -6.84 -3.98 8.33
N ASP A 50 -5.85 -4.81 7.96
CA ASP A 50 -5.93 -6.28 8.07
C ASP A 50 -5.69 -6.75 9.50
N LEU A 51 -4.73 -6.16 10.23
CA LEU A 51 -4.51 -6.51 11.64
C LEU A 51 -5.74 -6.16 12.50
N ARG A 52 -6.46 -5.06 12.21
CA ARG A 52 -7.76 -4.76 12.84
C ARG A 52 -8.84 -5.77 12.48
N ARG A 53 -8.88 -6.26 11.23
CA ARG A 53 -9.87 -7.27 10.81
C ARG A 53 -9.57 -8.64 11.42
N GLU A 54 -8.31 -9.06 11.45
CA GLU A 54 -7.89 -10.32 12.08
C GLU A 54 -8.13 -10.32 13.60
N VAL A 55 -7.84 -9.22 14.31
CA VAL A 55 -8.11 -9.13 15.75
C VAL A 55 -9.62 -9.09 16.05
N ALA A 56 -10.44 -8.51 15.16
CA ALA A 56 -11.90 -8.52 15.29
C ALA A 56 -12.55 -9.87 14.93
N LEU A 57 -11.89 -10.72 14.12
CA LEU A 57 -12.34 -12.06 13.75
C LEU A 57 -11.92 -13.14 14.76
N ASN A 58 -11.02 -12.82 15.70
CA ASN A 58 -10.61 -13.71 16.79
C ASN A 58 -11.37 -13.44 18.10
N ILE A 59 -12.61 -12.92 18.05
CA ILE A 59 -13.51 -12.83 19.21
C ILE A 59 -14.71 -13.77 19.08
#